data_AF-A0A5C6NAN5-F1
#
_entry.id   AF-A0A5C6NAN5-F1
#
_cell.length_a   1.000
_cell.length_b   1.000
_cell.length_c   1.000
_cell.angle_alpha   90.00
_cell.angle_beta   90.00
_cell.angle_gamma   90.00
#
_symmetry.space_group_name_H-M   'P 1'
#
loop_
_entity.id
_entity.type
_entity.pdbx_description
1 polymer ?
#
loop_
_entity_poly.entity_id
_entity_poly.type
_entity_poly.pdbx_seq_one_letter_code
_entity_poly.pdbx_strand_id
1 'polypeptide(L)'
;MWNPKPGGSDTTYVCFNNNGNVEFTGASLNNNQLTRQNVNANNVRGRVNGRKIQCVFDATLPALSARTTSRTIGVITGTYNNSAGTFGAANTVIRTDPVDLSSPNATVQNLATASTTASPNATTNNAMLFRQTLIQALFISAGVMGLAVL
;
A
#
# COMPACT_ATOMS: atom_id res chain seq x y z
N MET A 1 10.80 -15.50 19.55
CA MET A 1 10.90 -14.25 18.77
C MET A 1 10.65 -14.61 17.31
N TRP A 2 9.41 -14.47 16.85
CA TRP A 2 9.07 -14.76 15.45
C TRP A 2 9.17 -13.45 14.68
N ASN A 3 10.06 -13.42 13.68
CA ASN A 3 10.21 -12.31 12.77
C ASN A 3 9.52 -12.73 11.47
N PRO A 4 8.21 -12.49 11.28
CA PRO A 4 7.55 -12.86 10.04
C PRO A 4 8.12 -11.98 8.92
N LYS A 5 8.96 -12.59 8.09
CA LYS A 5 9.33 -12.06 6.79
C LYS A 5 8.02 -11.89 5.98
N PRO A 6 7.72 -10.71 5.41
CA PRO A 6 6.66 -10.60 4.41
C PRO A 6 7.05 -11.51 3.22
N GLY A 7 6.27 -12.54 2.94
CA GLY A 7 6.65 -13.59 1.98
C GLY A 7 5.72 -14.78 1.93
N GLY A 8 4.44 -14.61 2.29
CA GLY A 8 3.44 -15.69 2.35
C GLY A 8 2.44 -15.71 1.19
N SER A 9 2.60 -14.87 0.16
CA SER A 9 1.58 -14.52 -0.85
C SER A 9 0.57 -13.49 -0.33
N ASP A 10 1.04 -12.27 -0.07
CA ASP A 10 0.17 -11.20 0.42
C ASP A 10 -0.73 -10.70 -0.72
N THR A 11 -2.04 -10.63 -0.47
CA THR A 11 -2.98 -10.06 -1.44
C THR A 11 -2.73 -8.56 -1.58
N THR A 12 -2.39 -8.14 -2.79
CA THR A 12 -2.01 -6.79 -3.12
C THR A 12 -2.96 -6.23 -4.18
N TYR A 13 -3.43 -5.00 -3.94
CA TYR A 13 -4.24 -4.24 -4.88
C TYR A 13 -3.33 -3.22 -5.56
N VAL A 14 -3.19 -3.32 -6.88
CA VAL A 14 -2.17 -2.58 -7.62
C VAL A 14 -2.84 -1.67 -8.63
N CYS A 15 -2.54 -0.37 -8.53
CA CYS A 15 -2.74 0.56 -9.63
C CYS A 15 -1.42 0.89 -10.30
N PHE A 16 -1.42 0.92 -11.62
CA PHE A 16 -0.23 1.20 -12.41
C PHE A 16 -0.57 2.05 -13.63
N ASN A 17 0.45 2.74 -14.14
CA ASN A 17 0.33 3.58 -15.33
C ASN A 17 0.67 2.73 -16.56
N ASN A 18 -0.33 2.43 -17.37
CA ASN A 18 -0.16 1.83 -18.68
C ASN A 18 -0.31 2.89 -19.79
N ASN A 19 0.83 3.35 -20.32
CA ASN A 19 0.89 4.34 -21.41
C ASN A 19 0.02 5.60 -21.19
N GLY A 20 0.00 6.13 -19.98
CA GLY A 20 -0.75 7.33 -19.60
C GLY A 20 -2.12 7.05 -18.96
N ASN A 21 -2.59 5.80 -19.03
CA ASN A 21 -3.86 5.38 -18.43
C ASN A 21 -3.62 4.67 -17.09
N VAL A 22 -4.48 4.90 -16.10
CA VAL A 22 -4.43 4.10 -14.88
C VAL A 22 -5.16 2.79 -15.12
N GLU A 23 -4.46 1.69 -14.89
CA GLU A 23 -5.02 0.36 -14.82
C GLU A 23 -4.93 -0.19 -13.39
N PHE A 24 -5.76 -1.19 -13.12
CA PHE A 24 -5.87 -1.84 -11.83
C PHE A 24 -5.83 -3.36 -11.99
N THR A 25 -5.12 -4.03 -11.08
CA THR A 25 -5.13 -5.49 -10.96
C THR A 25 -4.96 -5.91 -9.51
N GLY A 26 -5.42 -7.12 -9.20
CA GLY A 26 -4.93 -7.86 -8.05
C GLY A 26 -3.58 -8.51 -8.33
N ALA A 27 -2.80 -8.72 -7.28
CA ALA A 27 -1.55 -9.47 -7.33
C ALA A 27 -1.26 -10.18 -6.00
N SER A 28 -0.50 -11.27 -6.06
CA SER A 28 0.21 -11.84 -4.92
C SER A 28 1.59 -11.21 -4.86
N LEU A 29 1.97 -10.69 -3.68
CA LEU A 29 3.33 -10.26 -3.40
C LEU A 29 4.10 -11.40 -2.71
N ASN A 30 5.15 -11.87 -3.37
CA ASN A 30 6.07 -12.86 -2.83
C ASN A 30 7.52 -12.49 -3.20
N ASN A 31 8.42 -12.44 -2.22
CA ASN A 31 9.83 -12.09 -2.43
C ASN A 31 10.03 -10.84 -3.29
N ASN A 32 9.30 -9.75 -2.97
CA ASN A 32 9.33 -8.49 -3.70
C ASN A 32 8.87 -8.58 -5.17
N GLN A 33 8.22 -9.67 -5.57
CA GLN A 33 7.69 -9.84 -6.92
C GLN A 33 6.17 -9.91 -6.88
N LEU A 34 5.54 -9.21 -7.83
CA LEU A 34 4.09 -9.19 -8.01
C LEU A 34 3.70 -10.17 -9.11
N THR A 35 2.88 -11.15 -8.76
CA THR A 35 2.24 -12.05 -9.74
C THR A 35 0.75 -11.75 -9.77
N ARG A 36 0.19 -11.46 -10.96
CA ARG A 36 -1.23 -11.10 -11.09
C ARG A 36 -2.12 -12.21 -10.53
N GLN A 37 -3.19 -11.80 -9.85
CA GLN A 37 -4.25 -12.69 -9.39
C GLN A 37 -5.59 -11.94 -9.39
N ASN A 38 -6.69 -12.68 -9.35
CA ASN A 38 -8.01 -12.09 -9.16
C ASN A 38 -8.18 -11.62 -7.71
N VAL A 39 -8.75 -10.42 -7.54
CA VAL A 39 -9.14 -9.87 -6.25
C VAL A 39 -10.54 -9.27 -6.37
N ASN A 40 -11.26 -9.22 -5.25
CA ASN A 40 -12.57 -8.57 -5.21
C ASN A 40 -12.40 -7.11 -4.78
N ALA A 41 -12.54 -6.21 -5.76
CA ALA A 41 -12.51 -4.77 -5.54
C ALA A 41 -13.54 -4.10 -6.45
N ASN A 42 -14.15 -3.03 -5.94
CA ASN A 42 -15.18 -2.25 -6.65
C ASN A 42 -14.79 -0.77 -6.67
N ASN A 43 -15.56 0.02 -7.44
CA ASN A 43 -15.44 1.48 -7.51
C ASN A 43 -14.02 1.99 -7.82
N VAL A 44 -13.26 1.21 -8.59
CA VAL A 44 -11.90 1.53 -8.98
C VAL A 44 -11.92 2.79 -9.85
N ARG A 45 -11.22 3.83 -9.40
CA ARG A 45 -11.01 5.06 -10.14
C ARG A 45 -9.58 5.54 -9.96
N GLY A 46 -8.99 6.07 -11.02
CA GLY A 46 -7.63 6.56 -10.96
C GLY A 46 -7.33 7.62 -12.00
N ARG A 47 -6.21 8.33 -11.79
CA ARG A 47 -5.65 9.30 -12.73
C ARG A 47 -4.13 9.28 -12.71
N VAL A 48 -3.54 9.51 -13.88
CA VAL A 48 -2.11 9.81 -14.02
C VAL A 48 -1.95 11.32 -14.23
N ASN A 49 -1.01 11.93 -13.50
CA ASN A 49 -0.55 13.28 -13.78
C ASN A 49 0.98 13.31 -13.74
N GLY A 50 1.61 13.29 -14.92
CA GLY A 50 3.05 13.12 -15.06
C GLY A 50 3.51 11.81 -14.43
N ARG A 51 4.32 11.90 -13.36
CA ARG A 51 4.84 10.75 -12.60
C ARG A 51 3.93 10.31 -11.44
N LYS A 52 2.84 11.02 -11.18
CA LYS A 52 1.94 10.73 -10.06
C LYS A 52 0.78 9.85 -10.53
N ILE A 53 0.57 8.74 -9.83
CA ILE A 53 -0.61 7.90 -9.96
C ILE A 53 -1.45 8.10 -8.70
N GLN A 54 -2.72 8.44 -8.87
CA GLN A 54 -3.69 8.49 -7.78
C GLN A 54 -4.78 7.47 -8.08
N CYS A 55 -5.08 6.63 -7.10
CA CYS A 55 -6.08 5.57 -7.22
C CYS A 55 -6.94 5.49 -5.96
N VAL A 56 -8.22 5.18 -6.16
CA VAL A 56 -9.19 4.89 -5.10
C VAL A 56 -9.97 3.66 -5.51
N PHE A 57 -10.16 2.72 -4.59
CA PHE A 57 -10.91 1.50 -4.80
C PHE A 57 -11.49 1.02 -3.47
N ASP A 58 -12.57 0.25 -3.54
CA ASP A 58 -13.20 -0.40 -2.40
C ASP A 58 -12.78 -1.86 -2.40
N ALA A 59 -11.88 -2.25 -1.50
CA ALA A 59 -11.38 -3.63 -1.40
C ALA A 59 -12.28 -4.48 -0.50
N THR A 60 -12.64 -5.67 -0.97
CA THR A 60 -13.29 -6.67 -0.13
C THR A 60 -12.21 -7.51 0.54
N LEU A 61 -12.17 -7.45 1.86
CA LEU A 61 -11.18 -8.15 2.64
C LEU A 61 -11.73 -9.52 3.07
N PRO A 62 -10.97 -10.61 2.92
CA PRO A 62 -11.36 -11.92 3.45
C PRO A 62 -11.77 -11.83 4.92
N ALA A 63 -12.87 -12.47 5.34
CA ALA A 63 -13.33 -12.41 6.72
C ALA A 63 -12.18 -12.77 7.70
N LEU A 64 -12.07 -12.01 8.78
CA LEU A 64 -11.13 -12.33 9.85
C LEU A 64 -11.59 -13.61 10.57
N SER A 65 -10.64 -14.46 10.93
CA SER A 65 -10.96 -15.63 11.75
C SER A 65 -11.18 -15.19 13.20
N ALA A 66 -11.93 -15.97 14.00
CA ALA A 66 -12.09 -15.68 15.42
C ALA A 66 -10.75 -15.65 16.21
N ARG A 67 -9.65 -16.15 15.61
CA ARG A 67 -8.31 -16.16 16.18
C ARG A 67 -7.47 -14.94 15.79
N THR A 68 -7.88 -14.13 14.81
CA THR A 68 -7.14 -12.96 14.35
C THR A 68 -8.09 -11.77 14.22
N THR A 69 -7.92 -10.73 15.02
CA THR A 69 -8.73 -9.49 14.92
C THR A 69 -8.00 -8.37 14.19
N SER A 70 -6.71 -8.55 13.92
CA SER A 70 -5.81 -7.52 13.44
C SER A 70 -5.13 -7.91 12.13
N ARG A 71 -4.78 -6.91 11.32
CA ARG A 71 -4.18 -7.06 10.00
C ARG A 71 -2.97 -6.18 9.81
N THR A 72 -1.99 -6.68 9.08
CA THR A 72 -0.85 -5.86 8.66
C THR A 72 -1.22 -5.08 7.41
N ILE A 73 -0.93 -3.78 7.39
CA ILE A 73 -1.09 -2.92 6.23
C ILE A 73 0.29 -2.69 5.62
N GLY A 74 0.38 -2.84 4.31
CA GLY A 74 1.59 -2.63 3.54
C GLY A 74 1.32 -1.70 2.36
N VAL A 75 2.24 -0.78 2.09
CA VAL A 75 2.23 0.02 0.87
C VAL A 75 3.54 -0.22 0.15
N ILE A 76 3.42 -0.63 -1.10
CA ILE A 76 4.55 -0.91 -1.98
C ILE A 76 4.52 0.03 -3.18
N THR A 77 5.69 0.27 -3.74
CA THR A 77 5.89 0.95 -5.01
C THR A 77 6.70 0.06 -5.94
N GLY A 78 6.66 0.32 -7.24
CA GLY A 78 7.38 -0.50 -8.22
C GLY A 78 7.27 0.11 -9.60
N THR A 79 7.91 -0.54 -10.57
CA THR A 79 7.82 -0.17 -11.99
C THR A 79 6.87 -1.11 -12.72
N TYR A 80 6.30 -0.62 -13.82
CA TYR A 80 5.55 -1.43 -14.77
C TYR A 80 6.14 -1.20 -16.16
N ASN A 81 6.44 -2.28 -16.87
CA ASN A 81 6.95 -2.22 -18.24
C ASN A 81 5.78 -2.38 -19.20
N ASN A 82 5.38 -1.29 -19.87
CA ASN A 82 4.25 -1.29 -20.80
C ASN A 82 4.47 -2.20 -22.02
N SER A 83 5.71 -2.34 -22.49
CA SER A 83 6.03 -3.17 -23.66
C SER A 83 6.01 -4.66 -23.34
N ALA A 84 6.49 -5.04 -22.15
CA ALA A 84 6.54 -6.43 -21.72
C ALA A 84 5.29 -6.87 -20.95
N GLY A 85 4.48 -5.93 -20.46
CA GLY A 85 3.31 -6.20 -19.62
C GLY A 85 3.65 -6.73 -18.22
N THR A 86 4.87 -6.46 -17.72
CA THR A 86 5.39 -7.05 -16.49
C THR A 86 5.62 -6.03 -15.39
N PHE A 87 5.44 -6.47 -14.14
CA PHE A 87 5.82 -5.71 -12.95
C PHE A 87 7.32 -5.87 -12.67
N GLY A 88 7.97 -4.79 -12.27
CA GLY A 88 9.30 -4.82 -11.68
C GLY A 88 9.26 -5.19 -10.20
N ALA A 89 10.43 -5.18 -9.58
CA ALA A 89 10.55 -5.45 -8.15
C ALA A 89 9.78 -4.41 -7.32
N ALA A 90 9.01 -4.91 -6.35
CA ALA A 90 8.28 -4.12 -5.38
C ALA A 90 9.18 -3.64 -4.25
N ASN A 91 9.07 -2.36 -3.91
CA ASN A 91 9.73 -1.72 -2.79
C ASN A 91 8.70 -1.29 -1.73
N THR A 92 8.82 -1.83 -0.52
CA THR A 92 7.92 -1.51 0.60
C THR A 92 8.27 -0.14 1.15
N VAL A 93 7.29 0.78 1.14
CA VAL A 93 7.43 2.16 1.63
C VAL A 93 6.66 2.39 2.93
N ILE A 94 5.63 1.58 3.20
CA ILE A 94 4.92 1.54 4.48
C ILE A 94 4.71 0.10 4.87
N ARG A 95 4.92 -0.21 6.15
CA ARG A 95 4.53 -1.48 6.77
C ARG A 95 4.10 -1.19 8.19
N THR A 96 3.03 -1.82 8.65
CA THR A 96 2.57 -1.68 10.04
C THR A 96 2.84 -2.97 10.82
N ASP A 97 2.75 -2.91 12.15
CA ASP A 97 2.43 -4.10 12.93
C ASP A 97 0.97 -4.50 12.67
N PRO A 98 0.50 -5.66 13.19
CA PRO A 98 -0.92 -6.00 13.11
C PRO A 98 -1.81 -4.90 13.74
N VAL A 99 -2.73 -4.36 12.94
CA VAL A 99 -3.67 -3.29 13.31
C VAL A 99 -5.08 -3.84 13.44
N ASP A 100 -5.75 -3.52 14.54
CA ASP A 100 -7.19 -3.73 14.67
C ASP A 100 -7.96 -2.67 13.87
N LEU A 101 -8.57 -3.09 12.75
CA LEU A 101 -9.33 -2.21 11.86
C LEU A 101 -10.71 -1.83 12.42
N SER A 102 -11.15 -2.45 13.52
CA SER A 102 -12.39 -2.08 14.20
C SER A 102 -12.22 -0.88 15.13
N SER A 103 -10.97 -0.53 15.46
CA SER A 103 -10.65 0.61 16.33
C SER A 103 -10.32 1.85 15.48
N PRO A 104 -11.26 2.80 15.32
CA PRO A 104 -11.01 4.01 14.52
C PRO A 104 -9.96 4.95 15.13
N ASN A 105 -9.56 4.72 16.39
CA ASN A 105 -8.59 5.54 17.13
C ASN A 105 -7.23 4.86 17.30
N ALA A 106 -6.97 3.74 16.60
CA ALA A 106 -5.70 3.04 16.69
C ALA A 106 -4.54 3.94 16.21
N THR A 107 -3.48 4.05 17.02
CA THR A 107 -2.23 4.69 16.60
C THR A 107 -1.32 3.64 15.99
N VAL A 108 -0.92 3.85 14.73
CA VAL A 108 -0.18 2.86 13.95
C VAL A 108 1.17 3.43 13.53
N GLN A 109 2.26 2.72 13.85
CA GLN A 109 3.61 3.10 13.46
C GLN A 109 3.96 2.57 12.07
N ASN A 110 4.69 3.36 11.28
CA ASN A 110 5.36 2.87 10.07
C ASN A 110 6.68 2.18 10.44
N LEU A 111 6.80 0.91 10.05
CA LEU A 111 7.91 -0.01 10.26
C LEU A 111 8.66 -0.35 8.97
N ALA A 112 8.38 0.36 7.87
CA ALA A 112 9.18 0.24 6.66
C ALA A 112 10.56 0.89 6.90
N THR A 113 11.63 0.14 6.68
CA THR A 113 12.98 0.69 6.59
C THR A 113 13.08 1.51 5.32
N ALA A 114 13.19 2.84 5.45
CA ALA A 114 13.43 3.70 4.30
C ALA A 114 14.75 3.28 3.62
N SER A 115 14.70 2.93 2.33
CA SER A 115 15.89 2.99 1.49
C SER A 115 16.19 4.47 1.26
N THR A 116 16.92 5.09 2.18
CA THR A 116 17.36 6.47 2.04
C THR A 116 18.42 6.52 0.95
N THR A 117 18.06 6.92 -0.26
CA THR A 117 19.04 7.62 -1.11
C THR A 117 19.26 8.97 -0.44
N ALA A 118 20.44 9.16 0.14
CA ALA A 118 20.79 10.41 0.79
C ALA A 118 20.64 11.58 -0.20
N SER A 119 19.72 12.50 0.10
CA SER A 119 19.76 13.86 -0.42
C SER A 119 20.34 14.74 0.68
N PRO A 120 21.25 15.69 0.39
CA PRO A 120 21.98 16.39 1.44
C PRO A 120 21.05 17.32 2.23
N ASN A 121 21.15 17.22 3.55
CA ASN A 121 20.68 18.16 4.58
C ASN A 121 19.18 18.51 4.63
N ALA A 122 18.46 17.88 5.55
CA ALA A 122 17.77 18.58 6.65
C ALA A 122 17.23 17.57 7.68
N THR A 123 17.71 17.69 8.91
CA THR A 123 17.24 17.01 10.12
C THR A 123 15.77 17.37 10.39
N THR A 124 14.88 16.39 10.58
CA THR A 124 13.82 16.32 11.62
C THR A 124 13.07 14.98 11.48
N ASN A 125 12.97 14.25 12.59
CA ASN A 125 12.19 13.02 12.71
C ASN A 125 10.69 13.33 12.57
N ASN A 126 10.10 13.04 11.41
CA ASN A 126 8.65 13.20 11.23
C ASN A 126 7.96 11.87 11.54
N ALA A 127 7.58 11.68 12.81
CA ALA A 127 6.48 10.80 13.15
C ALA A 127 5.23 11.32 12.42
N MET A 128 4.73 10.58 11.43
CA MET A 128 3.48 10.92 10.75
C MET A 128 2.32 10.68 11.72
N LEU A 129 1.87 11.74 12.40
CA LEU A 129 0.60 11.74 13.14
C LEU A 129 -0.56 11.71 12.14
N PHE A 130 -1.30 10.60 12.08
CA PHE A 130 -2.62 10.58 11.47
C PHE A 130 -3.65 11.12 12.48
N ARG A 131 -3.84 12.45 12.49
CA ARG A 131 -4.96 13.10 13.19
C ARG A 131 -6.03 13.44 12.17
N GLN A 132 -7.10 12.67 12.10
CA GLN A 132 -8.27 13.03 11.31
C GLN A 132 -9.19 13.89 12.18
N THR A 133 -9.13 15.21 11.97
CA THR A 133 -10.19 16.12 12.42
C THR A 133 -11.07 16.43 11.21
N LEU A 134 -12.38 16.27 11.37
CA LEU A 134 -13.35 16.76 10.40
C LEU A 134 -13.36 18.30 10.46
N ILE A 135 -13.48 18.90 9.27
CA ILE A 135 -13.80 20.29 8.95
C ILE A 135 -12.60 21.16 8.48
N GLN A 136 -12.62 21.32 7.16
CA GLN A 136 -12.19 22.45 6.31
C GLN A 136 -10.73 22.60 5.85
N ALA A 137 -10.66 22.83 4.53
CA ALA A 137 -9.58 23.40 3.71
C ALA A 137 -8.40 22.50 3.28
N LEU A 138 -8.52 22.01 2.03
CA LEU A 138 -7.51 22.05 0.96
C LEU A 138 -6.02 21.88 1.34
N PHE A 139 -5.40 20.73 1.02
CA PHE A 139 -4.28 20.56 0.07
C PHE A 139 -3.67 19.11 0.11
N ILE A 140 -3.83 18.40 -1.02
CA ILE A 140 -2.99 17.39 -1.71
C ILE A 140 -1.98 16.54 -0.90
N SER A 141 -2.25 15.24 -0.74
CA SER A 141 -1.26 14.16 -1.00
C SER A 141 -1.93 12.78 -1.06
N ALA A 142 -1.58 12.00 -2.10
CA ALA A 142 -2.11 10.66 -2.38
C ALA A 142 -1.36 9.57 -1.59
N GLY A 143 -2.09 8.61 -1.01
CA GLY A 143 -1.55 7.39 -0.43
C GLY A 143 -2.38 6.18 -0.88
N VAL A 144 -1.72 5.14 -1.38
CA VAL A 144 -2.34 3.85 -1.74
C VAL A 144 -2.31 2.97 -0.49
N MET A 145 -3.42 2.35 -0.08
CA MET A 145 -3.47 1.39 1.03
C MET A 145 -3.51 -0.04 0.49
N GLY A 146 -2.58 -0.90 0.91
CA GLY A 146 -2.63 -2.35 0.69
C GLY A 146 -2.88 -3.07 2.02
N LEU A 147 -3.78 -4.04 2.02
CA LEU A 147 -4.31 -4.61 3.25
C LEU A 147 -4.15 -6.14 3.24
N ALA A 148 -3.27 -6.64 4.12
CA ALA A 148 -2.99 -8.07 4.23
C ALA A 148 -3.86 -8.72 5.32
N VAL A 149 -4.45 -9.87 4.99
CA VAL A 149 -5.19 -10.71 5.93
C VAL A 149 -4.24 -11.75 6.50
N LEU A 150 -4.01 -11.72 7.81
CA LEU A 150 -3.35 -12.78 8.57
C LEU A 150 -4.36 -13.47 9.51
#